data_AF-A0A962FZL8-F1
#
_entry.id   AF-A0A962FZL8-F1
#
_cell.length_a   1.000
_cell.length_b   1.000
_cell.length_c   1.000
_cell.angle_alpha   90.00
_cell.angle_beta   90.00
_cell.angle_gamma   90.00
#
_symmetry.space_group_name_H-M   'P 1'
#
loop_
_entity.id
_entity.type
_entity.pdbx_description
1 polymer ?
#
loop_
_entity_poly.entity_id
_entity_poly.type
_entity_poly.pdbx_seq_one_letter_code
_entity_poly.pdbx_strand_id
1 'polypeptide(L)'
;MGQALHKDRTPTPPPPELPAGEILARTRLHYGLSFEDVEQALRIRAEMIEAIETGRTDRLPGQVYALGFVRTYAEYLGLDSEKIVQLFRGQMSQRRTAPDLHFPVAVSENRMPPLWLAVLSVLVGFLAIGIWWSMQGGGEEEKAERAVVESIPPVSEEIIAQSEHDSMAALAAQSPLDTGAPDETGVEGADVTSAEGAGQAAEAQRAEPVQVAEPRGIILNILQNSWVEIRDDSGKAVLSRVLKAGDQYFVPDRPDLTMALGNAGGVAIEVDGQALSFLGKEGQVRRNIPLDAQKLKNLYALQPEPEEGAVPQENRSAPENTLDRTAE
;
A
#
# COMPACT_ATOMS: atom_id res chain seq x y z
N MET A 1 -25.93 -50.94 -4.50
CA MET A 1 -26.43 -49.77 -5.26
C MET A 1 -26.15 -48.50 -4.45
N GLY A 2 -26.23 -47.30 -5.04
CA GLY A 2 -26.44 -46.07 -4.25
C GLY A 2 -25.28 -45.07 -4.09
N GLN A 3 -24.32 -44.99 -5.02
CA GLN A 3 -23.52 -43.76 -5.13
C GLN A 3 -24.37 -42.67 -5.80
N ALA A 4 -24.64 -41.57 -5.08
CA ALA A 4 -25.53 -40.50 -5.53
C ALA A 4 -24.86 -39.11 -5.43
N LEU A 5 -24.00 -38.82 -6.41
CA LEU A 5 -23.85 -37.51 -7.07
C LEU A 5 -24.21 -36.26 -6.23
N HIS A 6 -23.29 -35.80 -5.38
CA HIS A 6 -23.31 -34.41 -4.92
C HIS A 6 -22.65 -33.53 -5.99
N LYS A 7 -23.45 -33.13 -6.99
CA LYS A 7 -23.03 -32.36 -8.16
C LYS A 7 -22.91 -30.86 -7.83
N ASP A 8 -21.87 -30.24 -8.37
CA ASP A 8 -21.67 -28.80 -8.61
C ASP A 8 -22.17 -27.83 -7.52
N ARG A 9 -21.48 -27.81 -6.37
CA ARG A 9 -21.43 -26.58 -5.56
C ARG A 9 -20.43 -25.60 -6.17
N THR A 10 -20.85 -24.85 -7.18
CA THR A 10 -20.11 -23.64 -7.59
C THR A 10 -20.00 -22.71 -6.37
N PRO A 11 -18.80 -22.25 -5.97
CA PRO A 11 -18.68 -21.34 -4.84
C PRO A 11 -19.42 -20.04 -5.17
N THR A 12 -20.41 -19.69 -4.35
CA THR A 12 -21.05 -18.37 -4.41
C THR A 12 -19.94 -17.32 -4.30
N PRO A 13 -19.85 -16.34 -5.22
CA PRO A 13 -18.85 -15.28 -5.08
C PRO A 13 -19.08 -14.55 -3.74
N PRO A 14 -18.02 -14.20 -3.00
CA PRO A 14 -18.18 -13.42 -1.78
C PRO A 14 -18.89 -12.09 -2.10
N PRO A 15 -19.64 -11.51 -1.15
CA PRO A 15 -20.24 -10.20 -1.34
C PRO A 15 -19.16 -9.16 -1.68
N PRO A 16 -19.45 -8.15 -2.52
CA PRO A 16 -18.46 -7.16 -2.91
C PRO A 16 -18.03 -6.35 -1.70
N GLU A 17 -16.82 -6.61 -1.19
CA GLU A 17 -16.23 -5.79 -0.13
C GLU A 17 -16.01 -4.36 -0.65
N LEU A 18 -16.48 -3.36 0.11
CA LEU A 18 -16.38 -1.95 -0.27
C LEU A 18 -14.93 -1.56 -0.55
N PRO A 19 -14.66 -0.77 -1.61
CA PRO A 19 -13.29 -0.47 -1.97
C PRO A 19 -12.63 0.48 -0.95
N ALA A 20 -11.33 0.29 -0.70
CA ALA A 20 -10.55 1.08 0.25
C ALA A 20 -10.76 2.60 0.12
N GLY A 21 -10.78 3.13 -1.11
CA GLY A 21 -11.04 4.55 -1.37
C GLY A 21 -12.42 5.02 -0.90
N GLU A 22 -13.46 4.21 -1.10
CA GLU A 22 -14.83 4.55 -0.65
C GLU A 22 -14.98 4.44 0.87
N ILE A 23 -14.29 3.47 1.51
CA ILE A 23 -14.25 3.38 2.97
C ILE A 23 -13.60 4.65 3.55
N LEU A 24 -12.45 5.08 3.02
CA LEU A 24 -11.78 6.31 3.42
C LEU A 24 -12.68 7.54 3.20
N ALA A 25 -13.29 7.67 2.02
CA ALA A 25 -14.19 8.78 1.69
C ALA A 25 -15.38 8.88 2.65
N ARG A 26 -16.06 7.77 2.92
CA ARG A 26 -17.22 7.72 3.81
C ARG A 26 -16.83 8.03 5.25
N THR A 27 -15.65 7.62 5.70
CA THR A 27 -15.13 7.98 7.03
C THR A 27 -14.69 9.44 7.13
N ARG A 28 -14.06 10.02 6.09
CA ARG A 28 -13.73 11.46 6.04
C ARG A 28 -14.99 12.32 6.09
N LEU A 29 -15.97 12.02 5.25
CA LEU A 29 -17.24 12.73 5.16
C LEU A 29 -18.05 12.61 6.46
N HIS A 30 -18.00 11.46 7.15
CA HIS A 30 -18.58 11.31 8.48
C HIS A 30 -17.98 12.31 9.49
N TYR A 31 -16.66 12.46 9.53
CA TYR A 31 -16.01 13.44 10.41
C TYR A 31 -16.15 14.90 9.92
N GLY A 32 -16.90 15.16 8.85
CA GLY A 32 -17.11 16.50 8.29
C GLY A 32 -15.89 17.13 7.63
N LEU A 33 -14.81 16.36 7.42
CA LEU A 33 -13.51 16.87 6.97
C LEU A 33 -13.52 17.17 5.46
N SER A 34 -13.03 18.34 5.08
CA SER A 34 -12.72 18.68 3.68
C SER A 34 -11.47 17.94 3.18
N PHE A 35 -11.14 18.07 1.90
CA PHE A 35 -9.85 17.54 1.40
C PHE A 35 -8.68 18.39 1.91
N GLU A 36 -8.93 19.68 2.11
CA GLU A 36 -8.01 20.71 2.58
C GLU A 36 -7.63 20.49 4.05
N ASP A 37 -8.56 20.05 4.91
CA ASP A 37 -8.28 19.67 6.31
C ASP A 37 -7.32 18.47 6.36
N VAL A 38 -7.57 17.45 5.52
CA VAL A 38 -6.72 16.25 5.41
C VAL A 38 -5.35 16.61 4.82
N GLU A 39 -5.28 17.51 3.83
CA GLU A 39 -4.00 18.00 3.30
C GLU A 39 -3.18 18.75 4.37
N GLN A 40 -3.81 19.63 5.15
CA GLN A 40 -3.13 20.36 6.22
C GLN A 40 -2.61 19.42 7.33
N ALA A 41 -3.42 18.44 7.72
CA ALA A 41 -3.09 17.46 8.75
C ALA A 41 -1.98 16.48 8.33
N LEU A 42 -2.03 15.96 7.09
CA LEU A 42 -1.16 14.87 6.64
C LEU A 42 0.00 15.32 5.74
N ARG A 43 -0.03 16.57 5.25
CA ARG A 43 0.89 17.09 4.21
C ARG A 43 0.88 16.27 2.91
N ILE A 44 -0.27 15.66 2.60
CA ILE A 44 -0.56 14.94 1.36
C ILE A 44 -1.55 15.80 0.57
N ARG A 45 -1.18 16.25 -0.63
CA ARG A 45 -2.03 17.13 -1.47
C ARG A 45 -3.45 16.59 -1.65
N ALA A 46 -4.45 17.47 -1.61
CA ALA A 46 -5.87 17.15 -1.80
C ALA A 46 -6.14 16.30 -3.05
N GLU A 47 -5.45 16.58 -4.17
CA GLU A 47 -5.52 15.79 -5.40
C GLU A 47 -5.15 14.31 -5.20
N MET A 48 -4.19 14.01 -4.31
CA MET A 48 -3.82 12.63 -3.98
C MET A 48 -4.86 11.97 -3.05
N ILE A 49 -5.52 12.74 -2.19
CA ILE A 49 -6.63 12.24 -1.36
C ILE A 49 -7.85 11.92 -2.25
N GLU A 50 -8.24 12.82 -3.17
CA GLU A 50 -9.27 12.57 -4.18
C GLU A 50 -8.93 11.34 -5.04
N ALA A 51 -7.68 11.21 -5.48
CA ALA A 51 -7.23 10.07 -6.29
C ALA A 51 -7.21 8.74 -5.51
N ILE A 52 -6.97 8.76 -4.19
CA ILE A 52 -7.15 7.59 -3.32
C ILE A 52 -8.64 7.24 -3.19
N GLU A 53 -9.50 8.22 -2.88
CA GLU A 53 -10.93 8.01 -2.65
C GLU A 53 -11.67 7.52 -3.91
N THR A 54 -11.41 8.16 -5.05
CA THR A 54 -11.94 7.76 -6.37
C THR A 54 -11.22 6.55 -6.97
N GLY A 55 -10.14 6.07 -6.34
CA GLY A 55 -9.30 4.98 -6.81
C GLY A 55 -8.58 5.26 -8.14
N ARG A 56 -8.36 6.52 -8.52
CA ARG A 56 -7.60 6.93 -9.72
C ARG A 56 -6.09 6.71 -9.52
N THR A 57 -5.69 5.43 -9.56
CA THR A 57 -4.30 4.99 -9.35
C THR A 57 -3.30 5.64 -10.31
N ASP A 58 -3.75 6.02 -11.51
CA ASP A 58 -3.03 6.75 -12.55
C ASP A 58 -2.52 8.14 -12.11
N ARG A 59 -3.19 8.78 -11.14
CA ARG A 59 -2.84 10.11 -10.59
C ARG A 59 -1.92 10.05 -9.38
N LEU A 60 -1.66 8.86 -8.84
CA LEU A 60 -0.88 8.69 -7.62
C LEU A 60 0.62 8.54 -7.93
N PRO A 61 1.51 9.01 -7.04
CA PRO A 61 2.93 8.68 -7.15
C PRO A 61 3.16 7.18 -7.02
N GLY A 62 4.33 6.72 -7.48
CA GLY A 62 4.68 5.30 -7.62
C GLY A 62 4.31 4.45 -6.39
N GLN A 63 3.77 3.25 -6.65
CA GLN A 63 3.02 2.36 -5.75
C GLN A 63 3.40 2.37 -4.25
N VAL A 64 4.68 2.45 -3.91
CA VAL A 64 5.17 2.51 -2.52
C VAL A 64 4.63 3.76 -1.79
N TYR A 65 4.66 4.93 -2.43
CA TYR A 65 4.11 6.17 -1.87
C TYR A 65 2.59 6.12 -1.74
N ALA A 66 1.89 5.59 -2.75
CA ALA A 66 0.44 5.41 -2.69
C ALA A 66 0.00 4.50 -1.52
N LEU A 67 0.72 3.40 -1.26
CA LEU A 67 0.49 2.54 -0.10
C LEU A 67 0.79 3.26 1.22
N GLY A 68 1.83 4.10 1.27
CA GLY A 68 2.16 4.93 2.43
C GLY A 68 1.07 5.94 2.76
N PHE A 69 0.60 6.70 1.76
CA PHE A 69 -0.49 7.67 1.91
C PHE A 69 -1.78 6.99 2.41
N VAL A 70 -2.15 5.84 1.84
CA VAL A 70 -3.31 5.07 2.26
C VAL A 70 -3.17 4.56 3.70
N ARG A 71 -1.98 4.12 4.13
CA ARG A 71 -1.74 3.75 5.53
C ARG A 71 -1.95 4.95 6.46
N THR A 72 -1.21 6.03 6.25
CA THR A 72 -1.24 7.23 7.11
C THR A 72 -2.63 7.87 7.16
N TYR A 73 -3.37 7.86 6.05
CA TYR A 73 -4.72 8.39 6.00
C TYR A 73 -5.73 7.49 6.74
N ALA A 74 -5.61 6.16 6.62
CA ALA A 74 -6.42 5.23 7.41
C ALA A 74 -6.14 5.36 8.92
N GLU A 75 -4.87 5.55 9.32
CA GLU A 75 -4.47 5.76 10.73
C GLU A 75 -5.04 7.06 11.30
N TYR A 76 -4.99 8.15 10.53
CA TYR A 76 -5.59 9.44 10.89
C TYR A 76 -7.12 9.38 11.04
N LEU A 77 -7.80 8.62 10.19
CA LEU A 77 -9.23 8.35 10.29
C LEU A 77 -9.60 7.29 11.36
N GLY A 78 -8.62 6.73 12.06
CA GLY A 78 -8.83 5.75 13.15
C GLY A 78 -9.23 4.35 12.69
N LEU A 79 -8.97 4.01 11.42
CA LEU A 79 -9.29 2.75 10.75
C LEU A 79 -8.15 1.71 10.89
N ASP A 80 -8.46 0.44 10.58
CA ASP A 80 -7.46 -0.64 10.44
C ASP A 80 -6.60 -0.41 9.19
N SER A 81 -5.42 0.18 9.40
CA SER A 81 -4.57 0.63 8.28
C SER A 81 -3.98 -0.53 7.47
N GLU A 82 -3.68 -1.67 8.08
CA GLU A 82 -3.22 -2.85 7.34
C GLU A 82 -4.34 -3.44 6.48
N LYS A 83 -5.58 -3.52 6.98
CA LYS A 83 -6.73 -3.97 6.17
C LYS A 83 -7.00 -3.03 5.00
N ILE A 84 -7.01 -1.71 5.21
CA ILE A 84 -7.25 -0.74 4.12
C ILE A 84 -6.11 -0.79 3.09
N VAL A 85 -4.85 -0.91 3.53
CA VAL A 85 -3.67 -1.10 2.64
C VAL A 85 -3.76 -2.41 1.86
N GLN A 86 -4.25 -3.50 2.47
CA GLN A 86 -4.43 -4.79 1.79
C GLN A 86 -5.50 -4.71 0.69
N LEU A 87 -6.67 -4.11 0.99
CA LEU A 87 -7.74 -3.88 0.02
C LEU A 87 -7.25 -3.01 -1.16
N PHE A 88 -6.58 -1.90 -0.86
CA PHE A 88 -6.05 -0.98 -1.88
C PHE A 88 -4.96 -1.64 -2.75
N ARG A 89 -4.09 -2.46 -2.16
CA ARG A 89 -3.08 -3.24 -2.90
C ARG A 89 -3.74 -4.23 -3.89
N GLY A 90 -4.83 -4.89 -3.49
CA GLY A 90 -5.60 -5.75 -4.38
C GLY A 90 -6.14 -4.99 -5.61
N GLN A 91 -6.73 -3.83 -5.39
CA GLN A 91 -7.31 -2.98 -6.44
C GLN A 91 -6.28 -2.44 -7.43
N MET A 92 -5.14 -1.93 -6.92
CA MET A 92 -4.02 -1.53 -7.78
C MET A 92 -3.44 -2.69 -8.59
N SER A 93 -3.50 -3.92 -8.06
CA SER A 93 -3.02 -5.12 -8.76
C SER A 93 -3.99 -5.57 -9.85
N GLN A 94 -5.30 -5.46 -9.63
CA GLN A 94 -6.33 -5.76 -10.64
C GLN A 94 -6.38 -4.75 -11.79
N ARG A 95 -6.12 -3.46 -11.52
CA ARG A 95 -6.04 -2.42 -12.57
C ARG A 95 -4.73 -2.42 -13.36
N ARG A 96 -3.71 -3.15 -12.91
CA ARG A 96 -2.56 -3.49 -13.77
C ARG A 96 -2.97 -4.60 -14.72
N THR A 97 -3.62 -4.21 -15.81
CA THR A 97 -3.36 -4.88 -17.10
C THR A 97 -1.84 -5.03 -17.21
N ALA A 98 -1.35 -6.25 -17.42
CA ALA A 98 0.09 -6.44 -17.60
C ALA A 98 0.54 -5.50 -18.73
N PRO A 99 1.63 -4.71 -18.56
CA PRO A 99 2.15 -3.93 -19.66
C PRO A 99 2.38 -4.88 -20.83
N ASP A 100 1.94 -4.49 -22.02
CA ASP A 100 2.11 -5.30 -23.22
C ASP A 100 3.60 -5.28 -23.59
N LEU A 101 4.35 -6.12 -22.88
CA LEU A 101 5.76 -6.33 -23.04
C LEU A 101 5.95 -7.16 -24.31
N HIS A 102 5.81 -6.45 -25.43
CA HIS A 102 6.43 -6.75 -26.71
C HIS A 102 7.97 -6.74 -26.53
N PHE A 103 8.46 -7.69 -25.73
CA PHE A 103 9.81 -8.19 -25.86
C PHE A 103 9.97 -8.56 -27.34
N PRO A 104 10.94 -7.97 -28.07
CA PRO A 104 11.26 -8.49 -29.38
C PRO A 104 11.69 -9.94 -29.17
N VAL A 105 10.89 -10.88 -29.69
CA VAL A 105 11.23 -12.30 -29.64
C VAL A 105 12.60 -12.41 -30.27
N ALA A 106 13.60 -12.81 -29.47
CA ALA A 106 14.97 -12.91 -29.93
C ALA A 106 14.99 -13.88 -31.11
N VAL A 107 15.11 -13.32 -32.32
CA VAL A 107 15.11 -14.12 -33.55
C VAL A 107 16.26 -15.09 -33.40
N SER A 108 15.95 -16.38 -33.43
CA SER A 108 16.92 -17.42 -33.14
C SER A 108 17.90 -17.56 -34.30
N GLU A 109 18.91 -16.70 -34.29
CA GLU A 109 20.04 -16.59 -35.24
C GLU A 109 21.00 -17.80 -35.17
N ASN A 110 20.46 -18.97 -34.82
CA ASN A 110 21.12 -20.26 -34.84
C ASN A 110 20.59 -21.10 -36.02
N ARG A 111 20.43 -20.46 -37.19
CA ARG A 111 20.45 -21.17 -38.47
C ARG A 111 21.89 -21.60 -38.73
N MET A 112 22.28 -22.76 -38.19
CA MET A 112 23.51 -23.43 -38.62
C MET A 112 23.49 -23.52 -40.16
N PRO A 113 24.61 -23.21 -40.84
CA PRO A 113 24.65 -23.22 -42.30
C PRO A 113 24.19 -24.60 -42.79
N PRO A 114 23.18 -24.66 -43.67
CA PRO A 114 22.52 -25.93 -44.01
C PRO A 114 23.53 -26.93 -44.59
N LEU A 115 23.48 -28.17 -44.11
CA LEU A 115 24.57 -29.15 -44.16
C LEU A 115 25.25 -29.33 -45.54
N TRP A 116 24.50 -29.15 -46.64
CA TRP A 116 25.03 -29.17 -48.00
C TRP A 116 26.15 -28.15 -48.25
N LEU A 117 26.20 -27.00 -47.55
CA LEU A 117 27.30 -26.04 -47.66
C LEU A 117 28.60 -26.57 -47.06
N ALA A 118 28.54 -27.32 -45.95
CA ALA A 118 29.71 -27.98 -45.37
C ALA A 118 30.19 -29.15 -46.25
N VAL A 119 29.26 -29.91 -46.84
CA VAL A 119 29.58 -30.94 -47.84
C VAL A 119 30.22 -30.31 -49.08
N LEU A 120 29.70 -29.17 -49.56
CA LEU A 120 30.22 -28.44 -50.70
C LEU A 120 31.64 -27.91 -50.43
N SER A 121 31.92 -27.33 -49.26
CA SER A 121 33.27 -26.87 -48.93
C SER A 121 34.29 -28.01 -48.85
N VAL A 122 33.88 -29.18 -48.33
CA VAL A 122 34.72 -30.39 -48.34
C VAL A 122 34.96 -30.89 -49.77
N LEU A 123 33.93 -30.91 -50.61
CA LEU A 123 34.03 -31.36 -52.01
C LEU A 123 34.90 -30.42 -52.85
N VAL A 124 34.79 -29.09 -52.66
CA VAL A 124 35.69 -28.10 -53.27
C VAL A 124 37.13 -28.28 -52.77
N GLY A 125 37.33 -28.58 -51.49
CA GLY A 125 38.65 -28.93 -50.94
C GLY A 125 39.28 -30.15 -51.62
N PHE A 126 38.53 -31.25 -51.75
CA PHE A 126 38.98 -32.43 -52.49
C PHE A 126 39.26 -32.16 -53.97
N LEU A 127 38.44 -31.32 -54.62
CA LEU A 127 38.66 -30.92 -56.01
C LEU A 127 39.95 -30.10 -56.16
N ALA A 128 40.22 -29.17 -55.26
CA ALA A 128 41.45 -28.39 -55.23
C ALA A 128 42.69 -29.28 -55.00
N ILE A 129 42.61 -30.25 -54.09
CA ILE A 129 43.68 -31.25 -53.86
C ILE A 129 43.91 -32.11 -55.11
N GLY A 130 42.83 -32.56 -55.78
CA GLY A 130 42.91 -33.32 -57.03
C GLY A 130 43.54 -32.52 -58.18
N ILE A 131 43.19 -31.25 -58.33
CA ILE A 131 43.80 -30.33 -59.31
C ILE A 131 45.28 -30.10 -58.99
N TRP A 132 45.64 -29.89 -57.71
CA TRP A 132 47.04 -29.79 -57.28
C TRP A 132 47.81 -31.05 -57.64
N TRP A 133 47.31 -32.24 -57.28
CA TRP A 133 47.95 -33.52 -57.63
C TRP A 133 48.08 -33.70 -59.16
N SER A 134 47.07 -33.29 -59.94
CA SER A 134 47.14 -33.31 -61.40
C SER A 134 48.19 -32.36 -61.98
N MET A 135 48.44 -31.21 -61.34
CA MET A 135 49.55 -30.31 -61.70
C MET A 135 50.91 -30.82 -61.22
N GLN A 136 50.94 -31.61 -60.14
CA GLN A 136 52.18 -32.16 -59.57
C GLN A 136 52.66 -33.42 -60.33
N GLY A 137 51.75 -34.21 -60.89
CA GLY A 137 52.04 -35.46 -61.61
C GLY A 137 52.38 -35.30 -63.11
N GLY A 138 52.31 -34.08 -63.66
CA GLY A 138 52.62 -33.81 -65.06
C GLY A 138 54.04 -33.28 -65.26
N GLY A 139 55.08 -34.10 -65.05
CA GLY A 139 56.47 -33.59 -65.09
C GLY A 139 57.63 -34.57 -65.08
N GLU A 140 57.46 -35.85 -65.45
CA GLU A 140 58.54 -36.84 -65.36
C GLU A 140 59.42 -36.99 -66.62
N GLU A 141 59.02 -36.49 -67.80
CA GLU A 141 59.79 -36.68 -69.05
C GLU A 141 60.81 -35.57 -69.42
N GLU A 142 60.67 -34.33 -68.93
CA GLU A 142 61.61 -33.22 -69.27
C GLU A 142 62.75 -33.01 -68.25
N LYS A 143 62.94 -33.90 -67.26
CA LYS A 143 64.00 -33.73 -66.23
C LYS A 143 65.27 -34.57 -66.45
N ALA A 144 65.46 -35.11 -67.66
CA ALA A 144 66.67 -35.86 -68.00
C ALA A 144 67.88 -34.96 -68.38
N GLU A 145 67.65 -33.80 -69.00
CA GLU A 145 68.73 -33.02 -69.65
C GLU A 145 69.35 -31.91 -68.78
N ARG A 146 68.69 -31.52 -67.67
CA ARG A 146 69.19 -30.47 -66.74
C ARG A 146 69.96 -30.99 -65.52
N ALA A 147 70.44 -32.23 -65.56
CA ALA A 147 71.18 -32.85 -64.46
C ALA A 147 72.69 -32.51 -64.41
N VAL A 148 73.19 -31.66 -65.31
CA VAL A 148 74.61 -31.26 -65.40
C VAL A 148 74.74 -29.73 -65.48
N VAL A 149 74.98 -29.08 -64.33
CA VAL A 149 75.76 -27.83 -64.13
C VAL A 149 75.65 -27.42 -62.64
N GLU A 150 76.76 -26.92 -62.08
CA GLU A 150 76.94 -26.27 -60.77
C GLU A 150 76.39 -26.91 -59.47
N SER A 151 77.32 -27.50 -58.71
CA SER A 151 77.15 -27.92 -57.32
C SER A 151 78.22 -27.29 -56.42
N ILE A 152 77.87 -26.39 -55.50
CA ILE A 152 78.78 -25.78 -54.52
C ILE A 152 78.08 -25.70 -53.12
N PRO A 153 78.72 -26.11 -52.01
CA PRO A 153 78.09 -26.24 -50.68
C PRO A 153 78.27 -25.02 -49.74
N PRO A 154 77.52 -24.96 -48.60
CA PRO A 154 77.59 -23.86 -47.63
C PRO A 154 78.57 -24.07 -46.45
N VAL A 155 79.05 -22.95 -45.88
CA VAL A 155 79.96 -22.80 -44.72
C VAL A 155 79.69 -21.40 -44.12
N SER A 156 79.59 -21.13 -42.82
CA SER A 156 79.49 -21.96 -41.60
C SER A 156 78.82 -21.16 -40.46
N GLU A 157 78.51 -21.81 -39.34
CA GLU A 157 78.17 -21.15 -38.07
C GLU A 157 79.40 -20.49 -37.41
N GLU A 158 79.18 -19.41 -36.66
CA GLU A 158 80.04 -18.99 -35.54
C GLU A 158 79.15 -18.45 -34.40
N ILE A 159 79.41 -18.90 -33.16
CA ILE A 159 79.20 -18.16 -31.89
C ILE A 159 77.76 -17.62 -31.71
N ILE A 160 76.78 -18.32 -31.10
CA ILE A 160 76.77 -19.10 -29.84
C ILE A 160 77.38 -18.33 -28.64
N ALA A 161 76.59 -18.22 -27.56
CA ALA A 161 76.97 -17.72 -26.22
C ALA A 161 77.19 -16.19 -26.12
N GLN A 162 76.90 -15.53 -24.98
CA GLN A 162 76.27 -15.99 -23.73
C GLN A 162 75.68 -14.81 -22.93
N SER A 163 74.92 -15.15 -21.87
CA SER A 163 74.64 -14.30 -20.69
C SER A 163 73.79 -13.03 -20.91
N GLU A 164 73.06 -12.51 -19.91
CA GLU A 164 72.37 -13.06 -18.73
C GLU A 164 71.78 -11.86 -17.95
N HIS A 165 70.79 -12.10 -17.08
CA HIS A 165 70.35 -11.16 -16.03
C HIS A 165 69.80 -9.81 -16.55
N ASP A 166 69.08 -9.00 -15.77
CA ASP A 166 68.09 -9.29 -14.72
C ASP A 166 67.24 -8.01 -14.51
N SER A 167 66.15 -8.10 -13.75
CA SER A 167 65.52 -7.00 -13.00
C SER A 167 65.24 -5.67 -13.72
N MET A 168 63.96 -5.46 -14.07
CA MET A 168 63.33 -4.15 -13.85
C MET A 168 61.92 -4.31 -13.29
N ALA A 169 61.84 -4.40 -11.96
CA ALA A 169 60.62 -4.22 -11.19
C ALA A 169 60.70 -2.93 -10.38
N ALA A 170 59.56 -2.22 -10.28
CA ALA A 170 59.32 -1.04 -9.46
C ALA A 170 60.21 0.20 -9.68
N LEU A 171 59.57 1.29 -10.11
CA LEU A 171 59.92 2.61 -9.58
C LEU A 171 58.61 3.37 -9.29
N ALA A 172 58.51 3.92 -8.09
CA ALA A 172 57.35 4.65 -7.61
C ALA A 172 57.80 5.94 -6.90
N ALA A 173 56.89 6.93 -6.87
CA ALA A 173 57.02 8.21 -6.19
C ALA A 173 58.16 9.14 -6.65
N GLN A 174 57.78 10.29 -7.23
CA GLN A 174 58.28 11.58 -6.77
C GLN A 174 57.35 12.74 -7.19
N SER A 175 56.78 13.38 -6.18
CA SER A 175 56.35 14.78 -6.15
C SER A 175 56.73 15.26 -4.75
N PRO A 176 57.16 16.51 -4.55
CA PRO A 176 56.16 17.50 -4.10
C PRO A 176 56.48 18.98 -4.42
N LEU A 177 55.51 19.87 -4.14
CA LEU A 177 55.67 21.31 -3.78
C LEU A 177 56.25 22.25 -4.88
N ASP A 178 55.93 23.55 -4.98
CA ASP A 178 54.88 24.46 -4.44
C ASP A 178 54.83 25.70 -5.42
N THR A 179 54.14 26.86 -5.29
CA THR A 179 53.34 27.59 -4.28
C THR A 179 52.34 28.52 -5.01
N GLY A 180 51.21 28.93 -4.41
CA GLY A 180 50.55 30.20 -4.81
C GLY A 180 49.04 30.33 -4.59
N ALA A 181 48.65 31.21 -3.65
CA ALA A 181 47.32 31.80 -3.43
C ALA A 181 47.54 33.27 -2.93
N PRO A 182 46.52 34.11 -2.64
CA PRO A 182 45.06 33.96 -2.74
C PRO A 182 44.34 35.15 -3.42
N ASP A 183 43.00 35.12 -3.46
CA ASP A 183 42.06 36.23 -3.19
C ASP A 183 40.67 35.56 -3.00
N GLU A 184 39.88 35.77 -1.94
CA GLU A 184 39.29 36.99 -1.33
C GLU A 184 37.90 37.35 -1.92
N THR A 185 36.85 36.90 -1.20
CA THR A 185 35.53 37.58 -1.06
C THR A 185 34.61 37.69 -2.30
N GLY A 186 33.31 37.99 -2.15
CA GLY A 186 32.56 38.39 -0.96
C GLY A 186 31.08 37.96 -0.93
N VAL A 187 30.42 38.36 0.16
CA VAL A 187 29.02 38.03 0.54
C VAL A 187 28.01 39.04 0.00
N GLU A 188 26.75 38.88 0.45
CA GLU A 188 25.67 39.89 0.52
C GLU A 188 24.65 39.85 -0.64
N GLY A 189 23.34 39.98 -0.39
CA GLY A 189 22.65 40.17 0.89
C GLY A 189 21.17 39.81 0.84
N ALA A 190 20.49 39.93 1.97
CA ALA A 190 19.03 39.81 2.09
C ALA A 190 18.43 41.15 2.54
N ASP A 191 17.18 41.42 2.18
CA ASP A 191 16.32 42.33 2.97
C ASP A 191 14.83 41.96 2.82
N VAL A 192 13.98 42.58 3.64
CA VAL A 192 12.63 42.09 3.99
C VAL A 192 11.65 43.26 4.12
N THR A 193 10.52 43.22 3.38
CA THR A 193 9.34 44.10 3.60
C THR A 193 8.20 43.73 2.64
N SER A 194 6.92 43.97 2.94
CA SER A 194 6.17 43.93 4.21
C SER A 194 4.66 43.95 3.89
N ALA A 195 3.84 43.86 4.94
CA ALA A 195 2.39 43.67 4.99
C ALA A 195 1.44 44.46 4.07
N GLU A 196 0.20 43.94 4.05
CA GLU A 196 -1.09 44.66 4.01
C GLU A 196 -1.83 44.78 2.65
N GLY A 197 -3.16 44.59 2.72
CA GLY A 197 -4.06 44.48 1.55
C GLY A 197 -5.37 43.80 1.94
N ALA A 198 -6.25 44.53 2.64
CA ALA A 198 -7.48 43.96 3.21
C ALA A 198 -8.70 44.03 2.28
N GLY A 199 -9.56 43.02 2.37
CA GLY A 199 -11.00 43.16 2.19
C GLY A 199 -11.57 42.95 0.78
N GLN A 200 -12.14 41.76 0.57
CA GLN A 200 -13.44 41.66 -0.10
C GLN A 200 -14.27 40.54 0.53
N ALA A 201 -15.58 40.77 0.61
CA ALA A 201 -16.57 39.90 1.23
C ALA A 201 -17.80 39.78 0.32
N ALA A 202 -18.63 38.77 0.57
CA ALA A 202 -19.61 38.21 -0.37
C ALA A 202 -18.93 37.47 -1.56
N GLU A 203 -19.54 36.42 -2.12
CA GLU A 203 -20.92 35.96 -1.94
C GLU A 203 -21.04 34.71 -1.05
N ALA A 204 -22.04 34.74 -0.16
CA ALA A 204 -22.45 33.55 0.59
C ALA A 204 -23.38 32.71 -0.30
N GLN A 205 -22.82 31.74 -1.02
CA GLN A 205 -23.58 30.81 -1.83
C GLN A 205 -24.45 29.93 -0.91
N ARG A 206 -25.70 30.37 -0.68
CA ARG A 206 -26.66 29.70 0.20
C ARG A 206 -27.10 28.39 -0.44
N ALA A 207 -26.37 27.32 -0.16
CA ALA A 207 -26.78 25.97 -0.53
C ALA A 207 -28.19 25.70 0.00
N GLU A 208 -29.06 25.19 -0.88
CA GLU A 208 -30.36 24.69 -0.50
C GLU A 208 -30.19 23.50 0.45
N PRO A 209 -31.15 23.21 1.35
CA PRO A 209 -31.05 22.08 2.26
C PRO A 209 -31.12 20.77 1.45
N VAL A 210 -29.95 20.24 1.12
CA VAL A 210 -29.79 18.86 0.65
C VAL A 210 -30.42 17.97 1.71
N GLN A 211 -31.54 17.33 1.36
CA GLN A 211 -32.23 16.43 2.26
C GLN A 211 -31.29 15.25 2.55
N VAL A 212 -30.72 15.26 3.75
CA VAL A 212 -29.81 14.21 4.22
C VAL A 212 -30.60 12.90 4.19
N ALA A 213 -30.23 12.00 3.29
CA ALA A 213 -30.79 10.66 3.28
C ALA A 213 -30.47 10.02 4.64
N GLU A 214 -31.52 9.62 5.36
CA GLU A 214 -31.45 9.20 6.76
C GLU A 214 -30.33 8.17 6.97
N PRO A 215 -29.51 8.31 8.04
CA PRO A 215 -28.39 7.40 8.31
C PRO A 215 -28.90 6.04 8.75
N ARG A 216 -29.24 5.19 7.77
CA ARG A 216 -29.64 3.79 7.97
C ARG A 216 -28.47 2.97 8.49
N GLY A 217 -28.74 2.13 9.50
CA GLY A 217 -27.74 1.37 10.22
C GLY A 217 -27.72 1.66 11.73
N ILE A 218 -26.73 1.09 12.42
CA ILE A 218 -26.57 1.17 13.87
C ILE A 218 -25.32 1.99 14.19
N ILE A 219 -25.46 3.02 15.02
CA ILE A 219 -24.37 3.89 15.48
C ILE A 219 -24.21 3.71 16.99
N LEU A 220 -22.97 3.63 17.46
CA LEU A 220 -22.62 3.62 18.89
C LEU A 220 -22.05 4.99 19.26
N ASN A 221 -22.80 5.74 20.06
CA ASN A 221 -22.42 7.07 20.53
C ASN A 221 -21.83 6.95 21.94
N ILE A 222 -20.52 7.19 22.07
CA ILE A 222 -19.75 6.87 23.28
C ILE A 222 -19.72 8.07 24.22
N LEU A 223 -20.58 8.06 25.23
CA LEU A 223 -20.68 9.16 26.21
C LEU A 223 -19.59 9.08 27.29
N GLN A 224 -19.08 7.88 27.58
CA GLN A 224 -17.99 7.63 28.51
C GLN A 224 -17.06 6.55 27.97
N ASN A 225 -15.79 6.57 28.38
CA ASN A 225 -14.81 5.55 28.01
C ASN A 225 -15.36 4.13 28.26
N SER A 226 -15.39 3.32 27.21
CA SER A 226 -15.97 1.97 27.25
C SER A 226 -15.15 1.02 26.37
N TRP A 227 -14.85 -0.17 26.90
CA TRP A 227 -14.34 -1.26 26.07
C TRP A 227 -15.48 -1.80 25.22
N VAL A 228 -15.34 -1.72 23.89
CA VAL A 228 -16.33 -2.18 22.92
C VAL A 228 -15.71 -3.30 22.10
N GLU A 229 -16.36 -4.46 22.12
CA GLU A 229 -16.01 -5.59 21.30
C GLU A 229 -17.21 -6.06 20.49
N ILE A 230 -17.01 -6.22 19.19
CA ILE A 230 -18.01 -6.68 18.23
C ILE A 230 -17.45 -7.91 17.53
N ARG A 231 -18.20 -9.01 17.51
CA ARG A 231 -17.83 -10.29 16.91
C ARG A 231 -18.88 -10.77 15.92
N ASP A 232 -18.44 -11.47 14.89
CA ASP A 232 -19.33 -12.27 14.02
C ASP A 232 -19.79 -13.57 14.71
N ASP A 233 -20.70 -14.31 14.06
CA ASP A 233 -21.23 -15.60 14.52
C ASP A 233 -20.13 -16.66 14.78
N SER A 234 -19.02 -16.52 14.07
CA SER A 234 -17.83 -17.35 14.12
C SER A 234 -16.87 -16.93 15.25
N GLY A 235 -17.24 -15.90 16.02
CA GLY A 235 -16.52 -15.41 17.19
C GLY A 235 -15.30 -14.53 16.88
N LYS A 236 -15.04 -14.21 15.61
CA LYS A 236 -13.93 -13.34 15.18
C LYS A 236 -14.31 -11.89 15.46
N ALA A 237 -13.39 -11.14 16.08
CA ALA A 237 -13.59 -9.72 16.35
C ALA A 237 -13.57 -8.90 15.05
N VAL A 238 -14.63 -8.12 14.85
CA VAL A 238 -14.74 -7.02 13.87
C VAL A 238 -14.27 -5.70 14.50
N LEU A 239 -14.48 -5.54 15.80
CA LEU A 239 -13.92 -4.50 16.65
C LEU A 239 -13.54 -5.14 18.01
N SER A 240 -12.42 -4.75 18.61
CA SER A 240 -12.15 -5.01 20.04
C SER A 240 -11.16 -3.97 20.55
N ARG A 241 -11.66 -2.85 21.09
CA ARG A 241 -10.84 -1.75 21.64
C ARG A 241 -11.59 -0.95 22.69
N VAL A 242 -10.86 -0.13 23.46
CA VAL A 242 -11.49 0.94 24.24
C VAL A 242 -11.82 2.10 23.30
N LEU A 243 -13.09 2.50 23.26
CA LEU A 243 -13.55 3.76 22.70
C LEU A 243 -13.60 4.81 23.82
N LYS A 244 -13.33 6.07 23.47
CA LYS A 244 -13.29 7.21 24.37
C LYS A 244 -14.62 7.96 24.39
N ALA A 245 -14.87 8.72 25.45
CA ALA A 245 -15.94 9.71 25.47
C ALA A 245 -15.79 10.69 24.28
N GLY A 246 -16.86 10.82 23.49
CA GLY A 246 -16.88 11.60 22.24
C GLY A 246 -16.65 10.77 20.96
N ASP A 247 -16.18 9.53 21.05
CA ASP A 247 -16.08 8.65 19.88
C ASP A 247 -17.48 8.28 19.36
N GLN A 248 -17.60 8.13 18.03
CA GLN A 248 -18.73 7.46 17.39
C GLN A 248 -18.23 6.23 16.61
N TYR A 249 -19.02 5.16 16.57
CA TYR A 249 -18.69 3.96 15.79
C TYR A 249 -19.88 3.47 14.97
N PHE A 250 -19.67 3.34 13.66
CA PHE A 250 -20.64 2.83 12.71
C PHE A 250 -20.51 1.32 12.62
N VAL A 251 -21.56 0.63 13.06
CA VAL A 251 -21.61 -0.82 12.99
C VAL A 251 -21.85 -1.24 11.53
N PRO A 252 -21.04 -2.15 10.96
CA PRO A 252 -21.30 -2.68 9.62
C PRO A 252 -22.68 -3.34 9.55
N ASP A 253 -23.43 -3.09 8.48
CA ASP A 253 -24.76 -3.68 8.26
C ASP A 253 -24.67 -5.20 8.02
N ARG A 254 -24.71 -5.97 9.12
CA ARG A 254 -24.50 -7.41 9.17
C ARG A 254 -25.30 -8.03 10.33
N PRO A 255 -26.31 -8.89 10.04
CA PRO A 255 -27.23 -9.42 11.07
C PRO A 255 -26.61 -10.51 11.96
N ASP A 256 -25.39 -10.95 11.65
CA ASP A 256 -24.61 -11.94 12.40
C ASP A 256 -23.76 -11.32 13.54
N LEU A 257 -23.72 -10.00 13.65
CA LEU A 257 -22.89 -9.32 14.64
C LEU A 257 -23.47 -9.35 16.06
N THR A 258 -22.59 -9.54 17.04
CA THR A 258 -22.88 -9.47 18.48
C THR A 258 -21.87 -8.58 19.19
N MET A 259 -22.30 -7.90 20.25
CA MET A 259 -21.50 -6.93 20.99
C MET A 259 -21.35 -7.26 22.47
N ALA A 260 -20.18 -6.92 23.01
CA ALA A 260 -19.89 -6.77 24.43
C ALA A 260 -19.43 -5.34 24.73
N LEU A 261 -19.87 -4.83 25.89
CA LEU A 261 -19.52 -3.51 26.43
C LEU A 261 -18.93 -3.67 27.83
N GLY A 262 -17.81 -3.01 28.09
CA GLY A 262 -17.21 -2.90 29.42
C GLY A 262 -17.94 -1.91 30.32
N ASN A 263 -18.42 -0.81 29.74
CA ASN A 263 -19.29 0.17 30.39
C ASN A 263 -20.53 0.38 29.50
N ALA A 264 -21.66 -0.25 29.85
CA ALA A 264 -22.88 -0.21 29.05
C ALA A 264 -23.75 1.03 29.27
N GLY A 265 -23.59 1.74 30.39
CA GLY A 265 -24.20 3.07 30.59
C GLY A 265 -23.44 4.17 29.85
N GLY A 266 -22.15 3.99 29.61
CA GLY A 266 -21.30 4.91 28.84
C GLY A 266 -21.53 4.90 27.32
N VAL A 267 -22.51 4.14 26.81
CA VAL A 267 -22.77 3.97 25.37
C VAL A 267 -24.27 4.12 25.09
N ALA A 268 -24.63 5.14 24.33
CA ALA A 268 -25.92 5.23 23.67
C ALA A 268 -25.87 4.49 22.33
N ILE A 269 -26.98 3.87 21.92
CA ILE A 269 -27.13 3.30 20.58
C ILE A 269 -28.16 4.13 19.82
N GLU A 270 -27.90 4.38 18.55
CA GLU A 270 -28.82 4.97 17.60
C GLU A 270 -29.05 3.98 16.44
N VAL A 271 -30.28 3.84 15.97
CA VAL A 271 -30.65 2.88 14.93
C VAL A 271 -31.61 3.52 13.92
N ASP A 272 -31.12 3.75 12.70
CA ASP A 272 -31.82 4.47 11.63
C ASP A 272 -32.25 5.89 12.05
N GLY A 273 -31.33 6.65 12.64
CA GLY A 273 -31.59 8.01 13.14
C GLY A 273 -32.36 8.10 14.47
N GLN A 274 -32.72 6.96 15.09
CA GLN A 274 -33.48 6.92 16.33
C GLN A 274 -32.65 6.38 17.51
N ALA A 275 -32.43 7.23 18.53
CA ALA A 275 -31.77 6.85 19.76
C ALA A 275 -32.56 5.79 20.56
N LEU A 276 -31.84 4.83 21.14
CA LEU A 276 -32.35 3.80 22.04
C LEU A 276 -31.91 4.07 23.48
N SER A 277 -32.72 3.60 24.44
CA SER A 277 -32.43 3.72 25.87
C SER A 277 -31.13 2.98 26.26
N PHE A 278 -30.41 3.50 27.27
CA PHE A 278 -29.11 2.98 27.71
C PHE A 278 -29.12 1.47 27.99
N LEU A 279 -28.09 0.77 27.50
CA LEU A 279 -28.02 -0.69 27.55
C LEU A 279 -27.75 -1.26 28.95
N GLY A 280 -27.33 -0.43 29.89
CA GLY A 280 -27.08 -0.78 31.29
C GLY A 280 -26.73 0.45 32.12
N LYS A 281 -26.30 0.22 33.37
CA LYS A 281 -25.78 1.27 34.25
C LYS A 281 -24.33 1.62 33.92
N GLU A 282 -23.87 2.77 34.40
CA GLU A 282 -22.45 3.13 34.41
C GLU A 282 -21.61 2.01 35.03
N GLY A 283 -20.49 1.67 34.38
CA GLY A 283 -19.60 0.58 34.77
C GLY A 283 -20.17 -0.84 34.58
N GLN A 284 -21.42 -1.01 34.11
CA GLN A 284 -22.02 -2.32 33.93
C GLN A 284 -21.48 -3.02 32.68
N VAL A 285 -20.81 -4.15 32.86
CA VAL A 285 -20.42 -5.04 31.76
C VAL A 285 -21.67 -5.73 31.17
N ARG A 286 -21.82 -5.68 29.84
CA ARG A 286 -22.87 -6.39 29.08
C ARG A 286 -22.23 -7.19 27.94
N ARG A 287 -22.83 -8.31 27.56
CA ARG A 287 -22.31 -9.25 26.54
C ARG A 287 -23.44 -9.84 25.72
N ASN A 288 -23.13 -10.33 24.52
CA ASN A 288 -24.07 -10.98 23.61
C ASN A 288 -25.27 -10.09 23.22
N ILE A 289 -25.06 -8.77 23.13
CA ILE A 289 -26.06 -7.84 22.60
C ILE A 289 -26.10 -8.04 21.08
N PRO A 290 -27.23 -8.44 20.46
CA PRO A 290 -27.29 -8.60 19.02
C PRO A 290 -27.27 -7.23 18.34
N LEU A 291 -26.43 -7.05 17.32
CA LEU A 291 -26.34 -5.82 16.54
C LEU A 291 -27.20 -5.93 15.27
N ASP A 292 -28.49 -6.05 15.50
CA ASP A 292 -29.53 -6.15 14.48
C ASP A 292 -30.59 -5.10 14.78
N ALA A 293 -30.92 -4.26 13.80
CA ALA A 293 -31.76 -3.09 13.99
C ALA A 293 -33.13 -3.42 14.59
N GLN A 294 -33.75 -4.52 14.15
CA GLN A 294 -35.06 -4.94 14.63
C GLN A 294 -34.95 -5.61 16.01
N LYS A 295 -33.93 -6.44 16.25
CA LYS A 295 -33.70 -7.04 17.57
C LYS A 295 -33.39 -5.98 18.62
N LEU A 296 -32.61 -4.95 18.29
CA LEU A 296 -32.32 -3.82 19.19
C LEU A 296 -33.58 -3.01 19.51
N LYS A 297 -34.34 -2.59 18.49
CA LYS A 297 -35.63 -1.88 18.67
C LYS A 297 -36.65 -2.70 19.48
N ASN A 298 -36.62 -4.03 19.38
CA ASN A 298 -37.48 -4.92 20.18
C ASN A 298 -36.98 -5.15 21.61
N LEU A 299 -35.66 -5.26 21.84
CA LEU A 299 -35.06 -5.55 23.16
C LEU A 299 -34.93 -4.32 24.05
N TYR A 300 -34.74 -3.15 23.44
CA TYR A 300 -34.52 -1.85 24.08
C TYR A 300 -35.58 -0.85 23.62
N ALA A 301 -36.83 -1.33 23.50
CA ALA A 301 -37.99 -0.57 23.07
C ALA A 301 -38.10 0.73 23.90
N LEU A 302 -38.28 1.83 23.17
CA LEU A 302 -38.17 3.23 23.62
C LEU A 302 -38.81 3.46 25.00
N GLN A 303 -37.99 3.53 26.04
CA GLN A 303 -38.37 4.27 27.24
C GLN A 303 -38.12 5.76 26.94
N PRO A 304 -39.10 6.65 27.20
CA PRO A 304 -38.89 8.09 27.08
C PRO A 304 -37.77 8.55 28.01
N GLU A 305 -37.23 9.73 27.75
CA GLU A 305 -36.04 10.24 28.46
C GLU A 305 -36.23 10.25 29.99
N PRO A 306 -35.16 10.00 30.77
CA PRO A 306 -35.23 10.07 32.23
C PRO A 306 -35.59 11.50 32.65
N GLU A 307 -36.68 11.66 33.41
CA GLU A 307 -37.16 12.99 33.82
C GLU A 307 -36.12 13.75 34.66
N GLU A 308 -35.47 14.72 34.03
CA GLU A 308 -34.60 15.72 34.68
C GLU A 308 -35.44 16.72 35.49
N GLY A 309 -36.03 16.24 36.59
CA GLY A 309 -36.94 17.02 37.42
C GLY A 309 -37.35 16.41 38.76
N ALA A 310 -37.08 15.11 39.00
CA ALA A 310 -37.47 14.41 40.22
C ALA A 310 -36.57 14.76 41.45
N VAL A 311 -36.57 16.04 41.86
CA VAL A 311 -35.97 16.49 43.12
C VAL A 311 -36.68 15.78 44.27
N PRO A 312 -35.98 15.00 45.12
CA PRO A 312 -36.59 14.42 46.31
C PRO A 312 -36.98 15.57 47.25
N GLN A 313 -38.28 15.84 47.42
CA GLN A 313 -38.70 16.91 48.31
C GLN A 313 -38.24 16.62 49.74
N GLU A 314 -37.60 17.62 50.32
CA GLU A 314 -37.00 17.60 51.63
C GLU A 314 -38.07 17.32 52.70
N ASN A 315 -38.13 16.07 53.21
CA ASN A 315 -39.01 15.72 54.33
C ASN A 315 -38.45 16.24 55.67
N ARG A 316 -38.27 17.55 55.77
CA ARG A 316 -38.16 18.27 57.05
C ARG A 316 -39.56 18.37 57.65
N SER A 317 -39.96 17.32 58.37
CA SER A 317 -41.16 17.32 59.22
C SER A 317 -40.90 16.53 60.50
N ALA A 318 -39.88 16.95 61.24
CA ALA A 318 -39.76 16.65 62.65
C ALA A 318 -40.55 17.72 63.44
N PRO A 319 -41.62 17.35 64.16
CA PRO A 319 -42.09 18.17 65.27
C PRO A 319 -41.23 17.88 66.50
N GLU A 320 -40.54 18.91 67.01
CA GLU A 320 -40.12 18.89 68.40
C GLU A 320 -41.36 18.80 69.30
N ASN A 321 -41.34 17.90 70.29
CA ASN A 321 -42.29 17.97 71.40
C ASN A 321 -41.58 17.63 72.72
N THR A 322 -40.79 18.59 73.21
CA THR A 322 -40.24 18.58 74.57
C THR A 322 -41.10 19.51 75.42
N LEU A 323 -41.92 18.94 76.31
CA LEU A 323 -42.55 19.52 77.52
C LEU A 323 -43.42 18.38 78.12
N ASP A 324 -42.98 17.70 79.18
CA ASP A 324 -42.97 18.11 80.61
C ASP A 324 -44.26 17.74 81.36
N ARG A 325 -44.11 17.26 82.61
CA ARG A 325 -45.14 16.82 83.58
C ARG A 325 -45.98 15.57 83.19
N THR A 326 -46.46 14.73 84.10
CA THR A 326 -46.40 14.72 85.59
C THR A 326 -46.35 13.29 86.16
N ALA A 327 -46.32 13.17 87.50
CA ALA A 327 -46.62 11.97 88.32
C ALA A 327 -47.83 11.15 87.83
N GLU A 328 -48.00 9.86 88.18
CA GLU A 328 -47.72 9.17 89.46
C GLU A 328 -47.01 7.80 89.34
#